data_AF-A0A1I7YF24-F1
#
_entry.id   AF-A0A1I7YF24-F1
#
_cell.length_a   1.000
_cell.length_b   1.000
_cell.length_c   1.000
_cell.angle_alpha   90.00
_cell.angle_beta   90.00
_cell.angle_gamma   90.00
#
_symmetry.space_group_name_H-M   'P 1'
#
loop_
_entity.id
_entity.type
_entity.pdbx_description
1 polymer ?
#
loop_
_entity_poly.entity_id
_entity_poly.type
_entity_poly.pdbx_seq_one_letter_code
_entity_poly.pdbx_strand_id
1 'polypeptide(L)'
;MGDQYVKEEFRRHRDATPQQALVFLNEWTQYCTMLAKQLSTSGIAKGVLGRQLSPEMLDGFADEQLHQLLELKMESEGLGEDGEQQKKQ
;
A
#
# COMPACT_ATOMS: atom_id res chain seq x y z
N MET A 1 6.73 8.69 10.93
CA MET A 1 6.99 7.31 10.46
C MET A 1 7.11 7.22 8.94
N GLY A 2 6.27 7.89 8.15
CA GLY A 2 6.32 7.80 6.67
C GLY A 2 7.62 8.28 6.00
N ASP A 3 8.15 9.45 6.36
CA ASP A 3 9.33 10.02 5.67
C ASP A 3 10.60 9.16 5.77
N GLN A 4 10.81 8.53 6.92
CA GLN A 4 11.96 7.65 7.16
C GLN A 4 11.87 6.40 6.28
N TYR A 5 10.68 5.79 6.24
CA TYR A 5 10.40 4.61 5.42
C TYR A 5 10.64 4.89 3.94
N VAL A 6 10.09 5.99 3.42
CA VAL A 6 10.29 6.35 2.00
C VAL A 6 11.78 6.54 1.69
N LYS A 7 12.54 7.23 2.54
CA LYS A 7 13.98 7.41 2.34
C LYS A 7 14.73 6.08 2.34
N GLU A 8 14.38 5.17 3.24
CA GLU A 8 15.01 3.86 3.31
C GLU A 8 14.67 2.99 2.10
N GLU A 9 13.43 2.99 1.63
CA GLU A 9 13.01 2.24 0.45
C GLU A 9 13.73 2.71 -0.81
N PHE A 10 13.83 4.02 -1.04
CA PHE A 10 14.60 4.56 -2.16
C PHE A 10 16.10 4.24 -2.04
N ARG A 11 16.65 4.21 -0.82
CA ARG A 11 18.04 3.81 -0.58
C ARG A 11 18.27 2.33 -0.89
N ARG A 12 17.34 1.45 -0.49
CA ARG A 12 17.40 -0.01 -0.74
C ARG A 12 17.30 -0.33 -2.23
N HIS A 13 16.55 0.46 -2.99
CA HIS A 13 16.35 0.27 -4.43
C HIS A 13 17.26 1.13 -5.32
N ARG A 14 18.39 1.64 -4.79
CA ARG A 14 19.33 2.50 -5.55
C ARG A 14 19.90 1.81 -6.79
N ASP A 15 20.06 0.49 -6.73
CA ASP A 15 20.67 -0.31 -7.80
C ASP A 15 19.60 -0.96 -8.70
N ALA A 16 18.34 -0.48 -8.66
CA ALA A 16 17.27 -0.94 -9.53
C ALA A 16 17.62 -0.71 -11.00
N THR A 17 17.30 -1.70 -11.85
CA THR A 17 17.55 -1.60 -13.29
C THR A 17 16.63 -0.54 -13.92
N PRO A 18 17.05 0.07 -15.04
CA PRO A 18 16.19 1.00 -15.79
C PRO A 18 14.84 0.39 -16.18
N GLN A 19 14.81 -0.92 -16.47
CA GLN A 19 13.59 -1.65 -16.81
C GLN A 19 12.64 -1.73 -15.61
N GLN A 20 13.15 -2.08 -14.42
CA GLN A 20 12.35 -2.10 -13.19
C GLN A 20 11.84 -0.70 -12.84
N ALA A 21 12.66 0.34 -13.00
CA ALA A 21 12.25 1.72 -12.77
C ALA A 21 11.13 2.17 -13.73
N LEU A 22 11.19 1.78 -15.01
CA LEU A 22 10.13 2.07 -15.98
C LEU A 22 8.80 1.42 -15.61
N VAL A 23 8.82 0.14 -15.20
CA VAL A 23 7.63 -0.57 -14.74
C VAL A 23 7.05 0.12 -13.51
N PHE A 24 7.89 0.45 -12.52
CA PHE A 24 7.46 1.18 -11.33
C PHE A 24 6.79 2.53 -11.68
N LEU A 25 7.42 3.34 -12.52
CA LEU A 25 6.88 4.65 -12.91
C LEU A 25 5.56 4.53 -13.66
N ASN A 26 5.40 3.49 -14.49
CA ASN A 26 4.15 3.23 -15.19
C ASN A 26 3.02 2.92 -14.21
N GLU A 27 3.22 1.97 -13.30
CA GLU A 27 2.23 1.61 -12.28
C GLU A 27 1.92 2.79 -11.35
N TRP A 28 2.94 3.53 -10.94
CA TRP A 28 2.78 4.74 -10.12
C TRP A 28 1.94 5.81 -10.83
N THR A 29 2.20 6.04 -12.12
CA THR A 29 1.46 7.02 -12.93
C THR A 29 0.00 6.60 -13.10
N GLN A 30 -0.26 5.32 -13.32
CA GLN A 30 -1.62 4.78 -13.40
C GLN A 30 -2.37 4.98 -12.07
N TYR A 31 -1.72 4.69 -10.94
CA TYR A 31 -2.28 4.89 -9.61
C TYR A 31 -2.60 6.37 -9.34
N CYS A 32 -1.67 7.29 -9.63
CA CYS A 32 -1.91 8.74 -9.51
C CYS A 32 -3.07 9.21 -10.38
N THR A 33 -3.17 8.71 -11.61
CA THR A 33 -4.26 9.05 -12.54
C THR A 33 -5.62 8.54 -12.01
N MET A 34 -5.65 7.33 -11.43
CA MET A 34 -6.84 6.79 -10.79
C MET A 34 -7.26 7.64 -9.59
N LEU A 35 -6.32 7.97 -8.69
CA LEU A 35 -6.59 8.82 -7.54
C LEU A 35 -7.11 10.20 -7.96
N ALA A 36 -6.50 10.83 -8.96
CA ALA A 36 -6.94 12.13 -9.47
C ALA A 36 -8.40 12.09 -9.96
N LYS A 37 -8.81 11.00 -10.63
CA LYS A 37 -10.21 10.78 -11.06
C LYS A 37 -11.16 10.53 -9.87
N GLN A 38 -10.74 9.72 -8.91
CA GLN A 38 -11.53 9.41 -7.72
C GLN A 38 -11.76 10.65 -6.85
N LEU A 39 -10.75 11.52 -6.75
CA LEU A 39 -10.81 12.75 -5.95
C LEU A 39 -11.56 13.88 -6.66
N SER A 40 -11.58 13.92 -8.00
CA SER A 40 -12.23 15.00 -8.76
C SER A 40 -13.75 14.84 -8.90
N THR A 41 -14.29 13.63 -8.72
CA THR A 41 -15.66 13.31 -9.16
C THR A 41 -16.77 13.75 -8.19
N SER A 42 -16.51 14.06 -6.91
CA SER A 42 -17.49 14.76 -6.06
C SER A 42 -16.82 15.19 -4.75
N GLY A 43 -17.11 16.42 -4.32
CA GLY A 43 -16.54 17.06 -3.14
C GLY A 43 -16.48 16.11 -1.95
N ILE A 44 -15.25 15.88 -1.47
CA ILE A 44 -14.91 15.12 -0.27
C ILE A 44 -15.36 13.65 -0.35
N ALA A 45 -14.47 12.81 -0.88
CA ALA A 45 -14.12 11.48 -0.37
C ALA A 45 -15.22 10.65 0.33
N LYS A 46 -16.42 10.55 -0.25
CA LYS A 46 -17.45 9.58 0.18
C LYS A 46 -17.35 8.23 -0.54
N GLY A 47 -16.37 8.08 -1.43
CA GLY A 47 -16.09 6.85 -2.16
C GLY A 47 -14.86 6.13 -1.64
N VAL A 48 -14.81 4.82 -1.87
CA VAL A 48 -13.60 4.00 -1.65
C VAL A 48 -12.47 4.57 -2.50
N LEU A 49 -11.38 4.99 -1.85
CA LEU A 49 -10.15 5.41 -2.52
C LEU A 49 -9.31 4.19 -2.87
N GLY A 50 -8.63 4.24 -4.01
CA GLY A 50 -7.84 3.12 -4.49
C GLY A 50 -8.67 2.06 -5.21
N ARG A 51 -8.07 0.89 -5.42
CA ARG A 51 -8.68 -0.29 -6.02
C ARG A 51 -8.40 -1.49 -5.11
N GLN A 52 -9.36 -2.41 -5.01
CA GLN A 52 -9.11 -3.70 -4.38
C GLN A 52 -7.99 -4.45 -5.11
N LEU A 53 -7.02 -4.98 -4.37
CA LEU A 53 -6.01 -5.88 -4.92
C LEU A 53 -6.70 -7.18 -5.39
N SER A 54 -6.40 -7.61 -6.62
CA SER A 54 -6.92 -8.88 -7.12
C SER A 54 -6.11 -10.05 -6.56
N PRO A 55 -6.69 -11.25 -6.41
CA PRO A 55 -5.98 -12.42 -5.89
C PRO A 55 -4.73 -12.75 -6.69
N GLU A 56 -4.79 -12.60 -8.02
CA GLU A 56 -3.68 -12.90 -8.93
C GLU A 56 -2.50 -11.93 -8.74
N MET A 57 -2.77 -10.73 -8.23
CA MET A 57 -1.72 -9.76 -7.89
C MET A 57 -0.99 -10.18 -6.61
N LEU A 58 -1.70 -10.78 -5.65
CA LEU A 58 -1.10 -11.27 -4.40
C LEU A 58 -0.13 -12.43 -4.65
N ASP A 59 -0.38 -13.26 -5.66
CA ASP A 59 0.52 -14.35 -6.06
C ASP A 59 1.90 -13.84 -6.54
N GLY A 60 1.98 -12.56 -6.95
CA GLY A 60 3.22 -11.92 -7.37
C GLY A 60 4.05 -11.30 -6.24
N PHE A 61 3.54 -11.33 -5.00
CA PHE A 61 4.21 -10.70 -3.85
C PHE A 61 5.15 -11.70 -3.17
N ALA A 62 6.27 -11.19 -2.64
CA ALA A 62 7.12 -11.97 -1.76
C ALA A 62 6.43 -12.19 -0.39
N ASP A 63 6.81 -13.26 0.32
CA ASP A 63 6.25 -13.58 1.65
C ASP A 63 6.35 -12.40 2.64
N GLU A 64 7.46 -11.66 2.62
CA GLU A 64 7.64 -10.47 3.44
C GLU A 64 6.63 -9.35 3.10
N GLN A 65 6.36 -9.15 1.80
CA GLN A 65 5.41 -8.14 1.34
C GLN A 65 3.96 -8.51 1.69
N LEU A 66 3.63 -9.81 1.65
CA LEU A 66 2.34 -10.33 2.07
C LEU A 66 2.13 -10.14 3.59
N HIS A 67 3.17 -10.41 4.37
CA HIS A 67 3.15 -10.21 5.82
C HIS A 67 2.91 -8.73 6.17
N GLN A 68 3.69 -7.82 5.57
CA GLN A 68 3.54 -6.37 5.75
C GLN A 68 2.13 -5.88 5.36
N LEU A 69 1.57 -6.42 4.28
CA LEU A 69 0.21 -6.08 3.84
C LEU A 69 -0.85 -6.55 4.84
N LEU A 70 -0.67 -7.74 5.41
CA LEU A 70 -1.56 -8.29 6.42
C LEU A 70 -1.51 -7.47 7.72
N GLU A 71 -0.31 -7.15 8.22
CA GLU A 71 -0.12 -6.29 9.38
C GLU A 71 -0.78 -4.92 9.17
N LEU A 72 -0.54 -4.30 8.00
CA LEU A 72 -1.16 -3.03 7.64
C LEU A 72 -2.69 -3.11 7.64
N LYS A 73 -3.26 -4.20 7.13
CA LYS A 73 -4.70 -4.41 7.13
C LYS A 73 -5.23 -4.53 8.56
N MET A 74 -4.61 -5.35 9.39
CA MET A 74 -5.01 -5.54 10.79
C MET A 74 -4.97 -4.22 11.56
N GLU A 75 -3.90 -3.45 11.41
CA GLU A 75 -3.74 -2.13 12.03
C GLU A 75 -4.83 -1.15 11.56
N SER A 76 -5.09 -1.11 10.25
CA SER A 76 -6.10 -0.22 9.66
C SER A 76 -7.53 -0.58 10.08
N GLU A 77 -7.81 -1.85 10.36
CA GLU A 77 -9.10 -2.35 10.83
C GLU A 77 -9.23 -2.28 12.37
N GLY A 78 -8.18 -1.85 13.09
CA GLY A 78 -8.15 -1.78 14.56
C GLY A 78 -8.06 -3.16 15.24
N LEU A 79 -7.55 -4.16 14.52
CA LEU A 79 -7.34 -5.54 14.96
C LEU A 79 -5.89 -5.83 15.38
N GLY A 80 -5.04 -4.79 15.48
CA GLY A 80 -3.67 -4.90 15.99
C GLY A 80 -3.63 -5.45 17.43
N GLU A 81 -2.47 -5.98 17.84
CA GLU A 81 -2.24 -6.81 19.04
C GLU A 81 -2.68 -6.21 20.40
N ASP A 82 -3.12 -4.95 20.44
CA ASP A 82 -3.78 -4.33 21.60
C ASP A 82 -5.24 -4.80 21.81
N GLY A 83 -5.88 -5.40 20.80
CA GLY A 83 -7.24 -5.92 20.89
C GLY A 83 -7.39 -7.23 21.69
N GLU A 84 -6.30 -7.97 21.92
CA GLU A 84 -6.34 -9.22 22.68
C GLU A 84 -6.22 -9.03 24.20
N GLN A 85 -5.75 -7.88 24.68
CA GLN A 85 -5.60 -7.62 26.12
C GLN A 85 -6.88 -7.13 26.81
N GLN A 86 -7.89 -6.64 26.07
CA GLN A 86 -9.15 -6.13 26.65
C GLN A 86 -10.28 -7.16 26.76
N LYS A 87 -10.09 -8.41 26.31
CA LYS A 87 -11.10 -9.49 26.48
C LYS A 87 -10.92 -10.35 27.72
N LYS A 88 -10.02 -9.99 28.65
CA LYS A 88 -9.72 -10.75 29.88
C LYS A 88 -9.87 -9.97 31.20
N GLN A 89 -10.64 -8.89 31.24
CA GLN A 89 -11.09 -8.30 32.52
C GLN A 89 -12.62 -8.30 32.62
#